data_AF-A0A8J6JYJ2-F1
#
_entry.id   AF-A0A8J6JYJ2-F1
#
_cell.length_a   1.000
_cell.length_b   1.000
_cell.length_c   1.000
_cell.angle_alpha   90.00
_cell.angle_beta   90.00
_cell.angle_gamma   90.00
#
_symmetry.space_group_name_H-M   'P 1'
#
loop_
_entity.id
_entity.type
_entity.pdbx_description
1 polymer ?
#
loop_
_entity_poly.entity_id
_entity_poly.type
_entity_poly.pdbx_seq_one_letter_code
_entity_poly.pdbx_strand_id
1 'polypeptide(L)'
;MVQLIRVRNPWGQVEWNGPWSDNSSEWNSIDQAERKRLCQTSLDDGEFWMNFEDFKKYFDKVEICNLTPDALDDESEHRWEVTVHQGSWVRGSTAGGCRNFLDTFWTNPQIRLSLKEGDDDHNECTFVAALMQKNRRKLKKIGADLLTIGYSVYQCPGSDSQLTKDFFKFNASKARSNTYINLREVSQRFKLPPGDYVIIPTTFEPHEEADFCLRVFSETKAHIKEIDGDLSVDIPNPPQPNPPQTETEEEKQFRGLFQQIAGADLEVSPQELQYVLNAVLRRTKNINIKELSIQTCHNIISLLDAGGHGKLGFEEFKVFWNKLKTWIGIFLQYDLDKSGTMSSYELRLALKAAGFQLNNIILQLIVLRYADDSYQIDFDDFLNCLIRLENAFKIFKALDKDNAEAISVTHAEFITLAMNI
;
A
#
# COMPACT_ATOMS: atom_id res chain seq x y z
N MET A 1 46.58 -11.44 28.53
CA MET A 1 46.39 -10.67 27.29
C MET A 1 45.46 -9.51 27.64
N VAL A 2 45.83 -8.27 27.35
CA VAL A 2 44.98 -7.09 27.64
C VAL A 2 44.20 -6.76 26.37
N GLN A 3 42.88 -6.59 26.49
CA GLN A 3 42.01 -6.17 25.38
C GLN A 3 41.81 -4.66 25.46
N LEU A 4 42.26 -3.95 24.43
CA LEU A 4 42.15 -2.51 24.31
C LEU A 4 41.26 -2.15 23.13
N ILE A 5 40.52 -1.05 23.27
CA ILE A 5 39.77 -0.43 22.18
C ILE A 5 40.24 1.01 22.01
N ARG A 6 40.32 1.44 20.76
CA ARG A 6 40.71 2.80 20.39
C ARG A 6 39.46 3.58 20.02
N VAL A 7 39.25 4.71 20.67
CA VAL A 7 38.05 5.55 20.52
C VAL A 7 38.50 6.95 20.16
N ARG A 8 37.69 7.67 19.38
CA ARG A 8 37.96 9.06 19.02
C ARG A 8 36.75 9.94 19.28
N ASN A 9 36.96 11.01 20.04
CA ASN A 9 36.01 12.09 20.24
C ASN A 9 35.98 13.00 18.99
N PRO A 10 34.83 13.14 18.29
CA PRO A 10 34.74 13.97 17.09
C PRO A 10 35.02 15.47 17.31
N TRP A 11 34.97 15.96 18.56
CA TRP A 11 35.38 17.34 18.87
C TRP A 11 36.89 17.56 18.82
N GLY A 12 37.68 16.48 18.75
CA GLY A 12 39.13 16.54 18.62
C GLY A 12 39.87 17.04 19.86
N GLN A 13 39.21 16.96 21.02
CA GLN A 13 39.71 17.41 22.32
C GLN A 13 38.96 16.65 23.42
N VAL A 14 39.48 16.65 24.65
CA VAL A 14 38.88 15.99 25.82
C VAL A 14 38.84 14.47 25.65
N GLU A 15 39.77 13.81 26.34
CA GLU A 15 40.05 12.38 26.23
C GLU A 15 39.81 11.64 27.54
N TRP A 16 39.83 10.31 27.44
CA TRP A 16 39.77 9.41 28.60
C TRP A 16 40.96 9.64 29.54
N ASN A 17 40.69 9.72 30.84
CA ASN A 17 41.70 9.94 31.89
C ASN A 17 41.91 8.73 32.82
N GLY A 18 41.29 7.58 32.51
CA GLY A 18 41.46 6.34 33.26
C GLY A 18 42.60 5.48 32.73
N PRO A 19 42.61 4.18 33.06
CA PRO A 19 43.64 3.24 32.60
C PRO A 19 43.76 3.20 31.08
N TRP A 20 44.99 3.13 30.58
CA TRP A 20 45.36 3.14 29.15
C TRP A 20 45.12 4.46 28.40
N SER A 21 44.73 5.52 29.11
CA SER A 21 44.79 6.89 28.60
C SER A 21 46.17 7.27 28.08
N ASP A 22 46.26 8.35 27.30
CA ASP A 22 47.49 8.79 26.66
C ASP A 22 48.69 8.99 27.60
N ASN A 23 48.40 9.42 28.83
CA ASN A 23 49.39 9.65 29.89
C ASN A 23 49.44 8.53 30.94
N SER A 24 48.77 7.39 30.70
CA SER A 24 48.73 6.26 31.65
C SER A 24 50.11 5.66 31.91
N SER A 25 50.35 5.31 33.17
CA SER A 25 51.53 4.56 33.60
C SER A 25 51.55 3.12 33.05
N GLU A 26 50.39 2.60 32.68
CA GLU A 26 50.13 1.26 32.18
C GLU A 26 50.92 1.01 30.88
N TRP A 27 51.12 2.05 30.08
CA TRP A 27 51.97 2.01 28.90
C TRP A 27 53.42 1.64 29.22
N ASN A 28 53.94 1.99 30.42
CA ASN A 28 55.32 1.69 30.84
C ASN A 28 55.65 0.19 30.81
N SER A 29 54.64 -0.67 30.93
CA SER A 29 54.79 -2.12 30.87
C SER A 29 54.88 -2.69 29.44
N ILE A 30 54.56 -1.89 28.42
CA ILE A 30 54.59 -2.27 27.01
C ILE A 30 55.89 -1.78 26.36
N ASP A 31 56.51 -2.64 25.54
CA ASP A 31 57.73 -2.32 24.81
C ASP A 31 57.51 -1.20 23.76
N GLN A 32 58.60 -0.58 23.31
CA GLN A 32 58.52 0.54 22.39
C GLN A 32 58.03 0.16 20.99
N ALA A 33 58.28 -1.08 20.56
CA ALA A 33 57.86 -1.57 19.24
C ALA A 33 56.34 -1.70 19.16
N GLU A 34 55.73 -2.23 20.22
CA GLU A 34 54.30 -2.46 20.34
C GLU A 34 53.54 -1.14 20.54
N ARG A 35 54.08 -0.18 21.28
CA ARG A 35 53.50 1.18 21.36
C ARG A 35 53.47 1.86 19.99
N LYS A 36 54.53 1.71 19.19
CA LYS A 36 54.59 2.25 17.83
C LYS A 36 53.59 1.53 16.91
N ARG A 37 53.41 0.21 17.07
CA ARG A 37 52.41 -0.58 16.34
C ARG A 37 50.98 -0.11 16.64
N LEU A 38 50.70 0.23 17.90
CA LEU A 38 49.40 0.74 18.35
C LEU A 38 49.19 2.23 18.03
N CYS A 39 50.11 2.89 17.34
CA CYS A 39 50.05 4.32 17.03
C CYS A 39 49.79 5.19 18.27
N GLN A 40 50.23 4.75 19.46
CA GLN A 40 50.05 5.52 20.69
C GLN A 40 50.87 6.80 20.58
N THR A 41 50.17 7.93 20.51
CA THR A 41 50.78 9.26 20.44
C THR A 41 50.07 10.10 21.47
N SER A 42 50.79 10.60 22.48
CA SER A 42 50.20 11.46 23.51
C SER A 42 49.94 12.85 22.93
N LEU A 43 48.78 13.01 22.29
CA LEU A 43 48.33 14.23 21.64
C LEU A 43 46.90 14.51 22.11
N ASP A 44 46.57 15.76 22.42
CA ASP A 44 45.18 16.16 22.65
C ASP A 44 44.47 16.34 21.30
N ASP A 45 44.11 15.21 20.67
CA ASP A 45 43.43 15.15 19.37
C ASP A 45 42.08 14.40 19.44
N GLY A 46 41.66 14.06 20.66
CA GLY A 46 40.44 13.36 21.00
C GLY A 46 40.54 11.85 20.80
N GLU A 47 41.65 11.30 20.32
CA GLU A 47 41.88 9.87 20.20
C GLU A 47 42.46 9.31 21.51
N PHE A 48 41.92 8.20 21.99
CA PHE A 48 42.44 7.56 23.19
C PHE A 48 42.24 6.05 23.15
N TRP A 49 43.10 5.34 23.88
CA TRP A 49 42.91 3.94 24.18
C TRP A 49 42.23 3.78 25.54
N MET A 50 41.39 2.76 25.67
CA MET A 50 40.82 2.36 26.95
C MET A 50 40.73 0.84 27.05
N ASN A 51 40.63 0.34 28.27
CA ASN A 51 40.36 -1.08 28.50
C ASN A 51 38.98 -1.44 27.93
N PHE A 52 38.87 -2.60 27.26
CA PHE A 52 37.59 -3.07 26.73
C PHE A 52 36.52 -3.31 27.83
N GLU A 53 36.93 -3.63 29.06
CA GLU A 53 35.99 -3.69 30.20
C GLU A 53 35.44 -2.32 30.59
N ASP A 54 36.29 -1.27 30.53
CA ASP A 54 35.83 0.10 30.76
C ASP A 54 34.91 0.54 29.61
N PHE A 55 35.22 0.18 28.37
CA PHE A 55 34.34 0.44 27.23
C PHE A 55 32.95 -0.15 27.43
N LYS A 56 32.86 -1.44 27.83
CA LYS A 56 31.60 -2.10 28.16
C LYS A 56 30.83 -1.45 29.32
N LYS A 57 31.54 -0.77 30.23
CA LYS A 57 30.95 -0.10 31.39
C LYS A 57 30.44 1.31 31.06
N TYR A 58 31.12 2.04 30.19
CA TYR A 58 30.83 3.47 29.92
C TYR A 58 30.08 3.71 28.59
N PHE A 59 30.06 2.75 27.66
CA PHE A 59 29.35 2.87 26.38
C PHE A 59 28.11 1.96 26.37
N ASP A 60 26.94 2.56 26.12
CA ASP A 60 25.66 1.84 26.10
C ASP A 60 25.32 1.23 24.73
N LYS A 61 25.94 1.74 23.65
CA LYS A 61 25.58 1.38 22.27
C LYS A 61 26.79 1.40 21.33
N VAL A 62 26.86 0.37 20.48
CA VAL A 62 27.81 0.28 19.37
C VAL A 62 27.01 0.15 18.07
N GLU A 63 27.26 1.04 17.12
CA GLU A 63 26.69 0.97 15.77
C GLU A 63 27.81 0.67 14.79
N ILE A 64 27.69 -0.42 14.04
CA ILE A 64 28.64 -0.83 13.02
C ILE A 64 27.93 -0.80 11.68
N CYS A 65 28.47 -0.02 10.73
CA CYS A 65 27.98 0.02 9.37
C CYS A 65 28.95 -0.75 8.47
N ASN A 66 28.57 -1.98 8.10
CA ASN A 66 29.36 -2.76 7.16
C ASN A 66 29.19 -2.21 5.74
N LEU A 67 30.26 -2.21 4.96
CA LEU A 67 30.22 -1.84 3.54
C LEU A 67 29.57 -2.95 2.70
N THR A 68 29.70 -4.19 3.15
CA THR A 68 29.04 -5.36 2.58
C THR A 68 28.02 -5.91 3.58
N PRO A 69 26.98 -6.65 3.12
CA PRO A 69 26.01 -7.25 4.02
C PRO A 69 26.55 -8.41 4.86
N ASP A 70 27.82 -8.82 4.69
CA ASP A 70 28.50 -9.88 5.43
C ASP A 70 28.42 -9.68 6.94
N ALA A 71 28.35 -10.79 7.68
CA ALA A 71 28.35 -10.74 9.13
C ALA A 71 29.79 -10.60 9.62
N LEU A 72 29.98 -9.91 10.75
CA LEU A 72 31.32 -9.63 11.28
C LEU A 72 32.03 -10.87 11.82
N ASP A 73 31.28 -11.94 12.09
CA ASP A 73 31.74 -13.23 12.58
C ASP A 73 32.06 -14.22 11.44
N ASP A 74 31.84 -13.82 10.18
CA ASP A 74 32.12 -14.65 9.02
C ASP A 74 33.39 -14.17 8.30
N GLU A 75 34.41 -15.02 8.26
CA GLU A 75 35.67 -14.73 7.57
C GLU A 75 35.58 -14.93 6.05
N SER A 76 34.44 -15.43 5.54
CA SER A 76 34.24 -15.65 4.11
C SER A 76 33.55 -14.48 3.41
N GLU A 77 34.12 -14.09 2.26
CA GLU A 77 33.55 -13.05 1.40
C GLU A 77 32.35 -13.63 0.63
N HIS A 78 31.15 -13.15 0.91
CA HIS A 78 29.96 -13.55 0.16
C HIS A 78 29.62 -12.53 -0.93
N ARG A 79 29.10 -13.02 -2.05
CA ARG A 79 28.59 -12.15 -3.12
C ARG A 79 27.11 -11.89 -2.89
N TRP A 80 26.79 -10.68 -2.45
CA TRP A 80 25.41 -10.26 -2.22
C TRP A 80 24.76 -9.65 -3.46
N GLU A 81 23.56 -10.11 -3.81
CA GLU A 81 22.66 -9.40 -4.72
C GLU A 81 21.75 -8.47 -3.94
N VAL A 82 21.57 -7.25 -4.43
CA VAL A 82 20.72 -6.24 -3.80
C VAL A 82 19.51 -5.98 -4.67
N THR A 83 18.34 -6.26 -4.12
CA THR A 83 17.08 -5.86 -4.75
C THR A 83 16.44 -4.75 -3.96
N VAL A 84 16.01 -3.71 -4.66
CA VAL A 84 15.46 -2.49 -4.06
C VAL A 84 14.02 -2.32 -4.52
N HIS A 85 13.12 -2.23 -3.55
CA HIS A 85 11.71 -1.91 -3.77
C HIS A 85 11.39 -0.55 -3.15
N GLN A 86 10.62 0.25 -3.89
CA GLN A 86 10.17 1.56 -3.45
C GLN A 86 8.65 1.54 -3.33
N GLY A 87 8.14 2.03 -2.21
CA GLY A 87 6.70 2.13 -1.99
C GLY A 87 6.37 3.29 -1.05
N SER A 88 5.08 3.46 -0.78
CA SER A 88 4.56 4.52 0.08
C SER A 88 3.40 4.03 0.93
N TRP A 89 3.38 4.46 2.19
CA TRP A 89 2.19 4.41 3.04
C TRP A 89 1.38 5.67 2.78
N VAL A 90 0.20 5.51 2.20
CA VAL A 90 -0.73 6.59 1.85
C VAL A 90 -1.95 6.44 2.72
N ARG A 91 -2.36 7.51 3.40
CA ARG A 91 -3.50 7.49 4.31
C ARG A 91 -4.76 7.10 3.54
N GLY A 92 -5.54 6.22 4.16
CA GLY A 92 -6.75 5.67 3.58
C GLY A 92 -6.51 4.53 2.56
N SER A 93 -5.35 4.39 1.94
CA SER A 93 -5.11 3.29 1.01
C SER A 93 -4.16 2.24 1.59
N THR A 94 -2.87 2.59 1.68
CA THR A 94 -1.79 1.65 2.00
C THR A 94 -1.18 1.85 3.40
N ALA A 95 -1.59 2.88 4.14
CA ALA A 95 -1.16 3.11 5.52
C ALA A 95 -1.99 2.27 6.51
N GLY A 96 -1.74 0.96 6.52
CA GLY A 96 -2.53 -0.01 7.29
C GLY A 96 -2.10 -0.19 8.75
N GLY A 97 -0.93 0.31 9.13
CA GLY A 97 -0.37 0.11 10.48
C GLY A 97 0.12 -1.31 10.72
N CYS A 98 0.62 -1.59 11.93
CA CYS A 98 1.20 -2.89 12.26
C CYS A 98 0.15 -3.97 12.53
N ARG A 99 0.59 -5.21 12.81
CA ARG A 99 -0.27 -6.39 12.99
C ARG A 99 -1.28 -6.29 14.15
N ASN A 100 -1.11 -5.31 15.04
CA ASN A 100 -2.09 -5.00 16.10
C ASN A 100 -3.41 -4.49 15.51
N PHE A 101 -3.37 -3.86 14.33
CA PHE A 101 -4.51 -3.29 13.62
C PHE A 101 -4.94 -4.22 12.48
N LEU A 102 -5.47 -5.40 12.84
CA LEU A 102 -5.85 -6.43 11.85
C LEU A 102 -6.79 -5.97 10.75
N ASP A 103 -7.66 -5.01 11.06
CA ASP A 103 -8.68 -4.50 10.13
C ASP A 103 -8.06 -3.76 8.94
N THR A 104 -6.89 -3.16 9.14
CA THR A 104 -6.18 -2.34 8.16
C THR A 104 -4.81 -2.90 7.76
N PHE A 105 -4.20 -3.77 8.58
CA PHE A 105 -2.85 -4.33 8.36
C PHE A 105 -2.66 -4.94 6.97
N TRP A 106 -3.68 -5.62 6.45
CA TRP A 106 -3.64 -6.32 5.17
C TRP A 106 -3.56 -5.38 3.95
N THR A 107 -3.84 -4.08 4.11
CA THR A 107 -3.77 -3.10 3.02
C THR A 107 -2.40 -2.47 2.84
N ASN A 108 -1.46 -2.71 3.77
CA ASN A 108 -0.07 -2.31 3.57
C ASN A 108 0.49 -2.96 2.29
N PRO A 109 1.50 -2.34 1.65
CA PRO A 109 2.16 -2.92 0.49
C PRO A 109 2.64 -4.33 0.80
N GLN A 110 2.47 -5.25 -0.15
CA GLN A 110 2.81 -6.65 0.03
C GLN A 110 3.90 -7.02 -0.97
N ILE A 111 5.09 -7.34 -0.48
CA ILE A 111 6.26 -7.57 -1.34
C ILE A 111 6.60 -9.05 -1.34
N ARG A 112 6.38 -9.74 -2.46
CA ARG A 112 6.80 -11.13 -2.65
C ARG A 112 8.31 -11.20 -2.68
N LEU A 113 8.87 -12.15 -1.94
CA LEU A 113 10.28 -12.52 -1.90
C LEU A 113 10.39 -14.00 -2.26
N SER A 114 11.00 -14.32 -3.39
CA SER A 114 11.25 -15.71 -3.81
C SER A 114 12.69 -16.11 -3.52
N LEU A 115 12.88 -17.07 -2.61
CA LEU A 115 14.16 -17.66 -2.24
C LEU A 115 14.28 -19.04 -2.89
N LYS A 116 15.26 -19.24 -3.79
CA LYS A 116 15.35 -20.45 -4.63
C LYS A 116 16.36 -21.48 -4.14
N GLU A 117 17.55 -21.02 -3.79
CA GLU A 117 18.70 -21.86 -3.49
C GLU A 117 19.24 -21.51 -2.10
N GLY A 118 19.40 -22.54 -1.26
CA GLY A 118 20.03 -22.39 0.06
C GLY A 118 21.52 -22.12 -0.08
N ASP A 119 22.06 -21.33 0.85
CA ASP A 119 23.47 -20.94 0.89
C ASP A 119 24.30 -21.71 1.92
N ASP A 120 23.67 -22.58 2.72
CA ASP A 120 24.36 -23.40 3.73
C ASP A 120 24.08 -24.91 3.65
N ASP A 121 24.82 -25.68 4.46
CA ASP A 121 24.70 -27.15 4.57
C ASP A 121 23.31 -27.61 5.03
N HIS A 122 22.51 -26.70 5.61
CA HIS A 122 21.13 -26.95 6.03
C HIS A 122 20.11 -26.59 4.95
N ASN A 123 20.58 -26.13 3.78
CA ASN A 123 19.78 -25.67 2.66
C ASN A 123 18.81 -24.55 3.07
N GLU A 124 19.25 -23.65 3.95
CA GLU A 124 18.55 -22.40 4.28
C GLU A 124 19.08 -21.25 3.41
N CYS A 125 18.26 -20.22 3.20
CA CYS A 125 18.62 -19.02 2.47
C CYS A 125 18.83 -17.86 3.45
N THR A 126 20.00 -17.25 3.41
CA THR A 126 20.38 -16.08 4.18
C THR A 126 20.03 -14.81 3.43
N PHE A 127 19.30 -13.91 4.09
CA PHE A 127 19.02 -12.58 3.55
C PHE A 127 18.94 -11.51 4.65
N VAL A 128 19.29 -10.28 4.28
CA VAL A 128 19.10 -9.09 5.13
C VAL A 128 17.99 -8.25 4.52
N ALA A 129 16.92 -8.01 5.27
CA ALA A 129 15.91 -7.03 4.88
C ALA A 129 16.16 -5.72 5.63
N ALA A 130 16.16 -4.60 4.90
CA ALA A 130 16.38 -3.26 5.43
C ALA A 130 15.28 -2.32 4.93
N LEU A 131 14.41 -1.89 5.84
CA LEU A 131 13.31 -0.97 5.59
C LEU A 131 13.71 0.45 6.03
N MET A 132 13.74 1.38 5.09
CA MET A 132 14.12 2.78 5.31
C MET A 132 12.97 3.73 4.97
N GLN A 133 12.64 4.66 5.88
CA GLN A 133 11.75 5.79 5.59
C GLN A 133 12.49 6.94 4.90
N LYS A 134 11.91 7.47 3.81
CA LYS A 134 12.52 8.51 2.95
C LYS A 134 12.09 9.91 3.37
N ASN A 135 12.90 10.91 2.99
CA ASN A 135 12.60 12.35 3.02
C ASN A 135 12.20 12.98 4.38
N ARG A 136 12.12 12.23 5.49
CA ARG A 136 11.70 12.75 6.81
C ARG A 136 12.57 13.89 7.35
N ARG A 137 13.87 13.93 7.00
CA ARG A 137 14.76 15.04 7.39
C ARG A 137 14.29 16.40 6.86
N LYS A 138 13.61 16.44 5.69
CA LYS A 138 13.02 17.68 5.15
C LYS A 138 11.83 18.13 6.00
N LEU A 139 11.06 17.17 6.52
CA LEU A 139 9.86 17.40 7.32
C LEU A 139 10.16 17.77 8.78
N LYS A 140 11.40 17.59 9.27
CA LYS A 140 11.82 18.11 10.57
C LYS A 140 11.60 19.63 10.71
N LYS A 141 11.68 20.38 9.61
CA LYS A 141 11.44 21.83 9.60
C LYS A 141 9.99 22.21 9.97
N ILE A 142 9.05 21.28 9.81
CA ILE A 142 7.63 21.45 10.16
C ILE A 142 7.25 20.60 11.39
N GLY A 143 8.23 20.13 12.17
CA GLY A 143 8.00 19.38 13.41
C GLY A 143 7.64 17.90 13.23
N ALA A 144 7.78 17.33 12.02
CA ALA A 144 7.51 15.91 11.82
C ALA A 144 8.74 15.05 12.14
N ASP A 145 8.58 14.11 13.07
CA ASP A 145 9.61 13.18 13.51
C ASP A 145 9.69 11.91 12.64
N LEU A 146 10.65 11.04 12.95
CA LEU A 146 10.72 9.71 12.35
C LEU A 146 9.53 8.87 12.83
N LEU A 147 8.89 8.16 11.91
CA LEU A 147 7.82 7.22 12.23
C LEU A 147 8.41 5.97 12.86
N THR A 148 7.63 5.32 13.73
CA THR A 148 7.98 4.01 14.26
C THR A 148 7.67 2.98 13.18
N ILE A 149 8.69 2.36 12.60
CA ILE A 149 8.55 1.45 11.45
C ILE A 149 9.01 0.03 11.79
N GLY A 150 8.51 -0.94 11.03
CA GLY A 150 8.88 -2.35 11.13
C GLY A 150 8.30 -3.16 9.98
N TYR A 151 8.57 -4.46 9.96
CA TYR A 151 8.03 -5.34 8.93
C TYR A 151 7.84 -6.76 9.45
N SER A 152 6.96 -7.49 8.78
CA SER A 152 6.66 -8.89 9.06
C SER A 152 6.80 -9.72 7.79
N VAL A 153 7.28 -10.95 7.91
CA VAL A 153 7.49 -11.89 6.80
C VAL A 153 6.58 -13.10 6.99
N TYR A 154 5.80 -13.41 5.97
CA TYR A 154 4.86 -14.54 5.95
C TYR A 154 5.20 -15.51 4.82
N GLN A 155 4.83 -16.78 4.98
CA GLN A 155 4.89 -17.75 3.87
C GLN A 155 3.82 -17.38 2.83
N CYS A 156 4.20 -17.26 1.56
CA CYS A 156 3.26 -17.01 0.48
C CYS A 156 2.46 -18.29 0.15
N PRO A 157 1.12 -18.23 0.00
CA PRO A 157 0.31 -19.38 -0.41
C PRO A 157 0.40 -19.70 -1.92
N GLY A 158 1.25 -18.99 -2.68
CA GLY A 158 1.48 -19.22 -4.11
C GLY A 158 0.57 -18.44 -5.07
N SER A 159 -0.36 -17.63 -4.54
CA SER A 159 -1.18 -16.72 -5.36
C SER A 159 -0.47 -15.38 -5.57
N ASP A 160 -0.58 -14.82 -6.77
CA ASP A 160 -0.16 -13.45 -7.10
C ASP A 160 -1.22 -12.39 -6.73
N SER A 161 -2.32 -12.79 -6.10
CA SER A 161 -3.33 -11.86 -5.60
C SER A 161 -2.97 -11.33 -4.22
N GLN A 162 -3.35 -10.07 -3.97
CA GLN A 162 -3.16 -9.43 -2.67
C GLN A 162 -3.80 -10.27 -1.55
N LEU A 163 -3.01 -10.55 -0.50
CA LEU A 163 -3.45 -11.32 0.65
C LEU A 163 -4.47 -10.51 1.48
N THR A 164 -5.57 -11.15 1.85
CA THR A 164 -6.67 -10.51 2.56
C THR A 164 -6.50 -10.57 4.08
N LYS A 165 -7.37 -9.86 4.80
CA LYS A 165 -7.46 -9.89 6.27
C LYS A 165 -7.47 -11.31 6.86
N ASP A 166 -8.23 -12.23 6.25
CA ASP A 166 -8.37 -13.59 6.76
C ASP A 166 -7.04 -14.35 6.73
N PHE A 167 -6.21 -14.14 5.70
CA PHE A 167 -4.89 -14.74 5.65
C PHE A 167 -4.06 -14.35 6.88
N PHE A 168 -3.98 -13.07 7.21
CA PHE A 168 -3.18 -12.59 8.36
C PHE A 168 -3.81 -12.91 9.72
N LYS A 169 -5.10 -13.23 9.75
CA LYS A 169 -5.79 -13.71 10.96
C LYS A 169 -5.40 -15.14 11.31
N PHE A 170 -5.29 -16.02 10.30
CA PHE A 170 -5.06 -17.45 10.50
C PHE A 170 -3.60 -17.90 10.32
N ASN A 171 -2.74 -17.06 9.74
CA ASN A 171 -1.33 -17.38 9.52
C ASN A 171 -0.41 -16.57 10.42
N ALA A 172 0.56 -17.25 11.05
CA ALA A 172 1.61 -16.61 11.84
C ALA A 172 2.78 -16.15 10.96
N SER A 173 3.43 -15.06 11.36
CA SER A 173 4.66 -14.59 10.70
C SER A 173 5.79 -15.60 10.88
N LYS A 174 6.54 -15.90 9.82
CA LYS A 174 7.75 -16.73 9.86
C LYS A 174 8.94 -15.97 10.40
N ALA A 175 9.02 -14.68 10.09
CA ALA A 175 10.02 -13.76 10.62
C ALA A 175 9.42 -12.37 10.76
N ARG A 176 10.06 -11.49 11.54
CA ARG A 176 9.66 -10.09 11.70
C ARG A 176 10.85 -9.27 12.18
N SER A 177 10.81 -7.97 11.97
CA SER A 177 11.75 -7.05 12.63
C SER A 177 11.64 -7.19 14.15
N ASN A 178 12.78 -7.26 14.86
CA ASN A 178 12.85 -7.46 16.31
C ASN A 178 12.00 -6.46 17.10
N THR A 179 12.05 -5.20 16.71
CA THR A 179 11.32 -4.10 17.36
C THR A 179 10.84 -3.10 16.33
N TYR A 180 9.65 -2.56 16.55
CA TYR A 180 9.20 -1.34 15.91
C TYR A 180 9.94 -0.16 16.56
N ILE A 181 10.68 0.60 15.78
CA ILE A 181 11.53 1.68 16.29
C ILE A 181 11.48 2.91 15.38
N ASN A 182 11.59 4.08 15.98
CA ASN A 182 11.57 5.38 15.31
C ASN A 182 12.95 5.76 14.74
N LEU A 183 13.61 4.81 14.06
CA LEU A 183 14.86 5.06 13.33
C LEU A 183 14.59 5.26 11.84
N ARG A 184 15.54 5.89 11.15
CA ARG A 184 15.45 6.08 9.69
C ARG A 184 15.39 4.75 8.96
N GLU A 185 16.05 3.72 9.49
CA GLU A 185 16.11 2.39 8.92
C GLU A 185 16.00 1.33 10.01
N VAL A 186 15.30 0.25 9.71
CA VAL A 186 15.25 -0.98 10.49
C VAL A 186 15.74 -2.10 9.59
N SER A 187 16.82 -2.76 10.00
CA SER A 187 17.40 -3.88 9.26
C SER A 187 17.61 -5.09 10.15
N GLN A 188 17.44 -6.27 9.56
CA GLN A 188 17.67 -7.54 10.25
C GLN A 188 18.05 -8.63 9.26
N ARG A 189 18.99 -9.48 9.69
CA ARG A 189 19.42 -10.70 9.01
C ARG A 189 18.49 -11.85 9.39
N PHE A 190 18.11 -12.66 8.40
CA PHE A 190 17.26 -13.83 8.53
C PHE A 190 17.87 -15.02 7.81
N LYS A 191 17.53 -16.21 8.29
CA LYS A 191 17.68 -17.48 7.59
C LYS A 191 16.31 -18.13 7.49
N LEU A 192 15.89 -18.47 6.28
CA LEU A 192 14.61 -19.13 6.02
C LEU A 192 14.82 -20.21 4.94
N PRO A 193 14.08 -21.32 4.97
CA PRO A 193 14.18 -22.34 3.93
C PRO A 193 13.74 -21.78 2.56
N PRO A 194 14.23 -22.36 1.45
CA PRO A 194 13.79 -22.01 0.11
C PRO A 194 12.26 -22.02 -0.02
N GLY A 195 11.73 -20.99 -0.66
CA GLY A 195 10.29 -20.81 -0.82
C GLY A 195 9.90 -19.38 -1.13
N ASP A 196 8.61 -19.18 -1.33
CA ASP A 196 8.02 -17.87 -1.54
C ASP A 196 7.51 -17.28 -0.23
N TYR A 197 7.93 -16.05 0.03
CA TYR A 197 7.56 -15.27 1.20
C TYR A 197 6.93 -13.95 0.80
N VAL A 198 6.26 -13.29 1.73
CA VAL A 198 5.71 -11.94 1.56
C VAL A 198 6.17 -11.08 2.72
N ILE A 199 6.87 -9.99 2.42
CA ILE A 199 7.29 -8.95 3.35
C ILE A 199 6.22 -7.87 3.37
N ILE A 200 5.73 -7.56 4.57
CA ILE A 200 4.74 -6.52 4.83
C ILE A 200 5.44 -5.38 5.60
N PRO A 201 5.96 -4.34 4.92
CA PRO A 201 6.49 -3.14 5.57
C PRO A 201 5.36 -2.27 6.09
N THR A 202 5.46 -1.85 7.36
CA THR A 202 4.40 -1.07 8.00
C THR A 202 4.98 0.00 8.93
N THR A 203 4.21 1.05 9.13
CA THR A 203 4.30 1.92 10.30
C THR A 203 3.67 1.22 11.51
N PHE A 204 3.96 1.69 12.72
CA PHE A 204 3.36 1.11 13.93
C PHE A 204 1.87 1.42 13.99
N GLU A 205 1.52 2.70 13.89
CA GLU A 205 0.13 3.18 13.85
C GLU A 205 -0.40 3.21 12.40
N PRO A 206 -1.71 2.98 12.19
CA PRO A 206 -2.35 3.18 10.90
C PRO A 206 -2.40 4.66 10.52
N HIS A 207 -2.68 4.95 9.25
CA HIS A 207 -2.86 6.30 8.71
C HIS A 207 -1.61 7.21 8.72
N GLU A 208 -0.44 6.70 9.12
CA GLU A 208 0.81 7.43 9.02
C GLU A 208 1.36 7.42 7.58
N GLU A 209 1.66 8.60 7.05
CA GLU A 209 2.13 8.76 5.67
C GLU A 209 3.65 8.90 5.60
N ALA A 210 4.27 8.04 4.79
CA ALA A 210 5.66 8.19 4.39
C ALA A 210 6.00 7.32 3.18
N ASP A 211 6.96 7.79 2.39
CA ASP A 211 7.63 6.96 1.39
C ASP A 211 8.68 6.07 2.08
N PHE A 212 8.85 4.85 1.58
CA PHE A 212 9.87 3.93 2.05
C PHE A 212 10.70 3.31 0.92
N CYS A 213 11.80 2.68 1.35
CA CYS A 213 12.69 1.87 0.54
C CYS A 213 12.90 0.56 1.28
N LEU A 214 12.53 -0.57 0.67
CA LEU A 214 12.88 -1.89 1.18
C LEU A 214 14.04 -2.43 0.35
N ARG A 215 15.15 -2.72 1.01
CA ARG A 215 16.32 -3.36 0.41
C ARG A 215 16.43 -4.78 0.93
N VAL A 216 16.57 -5.73 0.04
CA VAL A 216 16.86 -7.11 0.38
C VAL A 216 18.22 -7.45 -0.19
N PHE A 217 19.11 -7.88 0.69
CA PHE A 217 20.42 -8.41 0.36
C PHE A 217 20.32 -9.93 0.51
N SER A 218 20.60 -10.68 -0.54
CA SER A 218 20.61 -12.15 -0.51
C SER A 218 21.87 -12.67 -1.21
N GLU A 219 22.38 -13.81 -0.79
CA GLU A 219 23.58 -14.42 -1.40
C GLU A 219 23.26 -15.04 -2.77
N THR A 220 22.06 -15.60 -2.90
CA THR A 220 21.49 -16.07 -4.17
C THR A 220 20.48 -15.07 -4.72
N LYS A 221 20.23 -15.11 -6.03
CA LYS A 221 19.34 -14.16 -6.70
C LYS A 221 17.91 -14.28 -6.18
N ALA A 222 17.52 -13.35 -5.31
CA ALA A 222 16.15 -13.21 -4.85
C ALA A 222 15.33 -12.42 -5.87
N HIS A 223 14.14 -12.91 -6.20
CA HIS A 223 13.19 -12.14 -7.00
C HIS A 223 12.21 -11.43 -6.09
N ILE A 224 12.04 -10.12 -6.33
CA ILE A 224 11.08 -9.30 -5.62
C ILE A 224 10.05 -8.76 -6.58
N LYS A 225 8.77 -8.91 -6.21
CA LYS A 225 7.62 -8.37 -6.94
C LYS A 225 6.62 -7.83 -5.93
N GLU A 226 6.09 -6.63 -6.17
CA GLU A 226 4.92 -6.19 -5.40
C GLU A 226 3.72 -7.05 -5.79
N ILE A 227 3.07 -7.63 -4.78
CA ILE A 227 1.81 -8.33 -4.94
C ILE A 227 0.74 -7.24 -4.96
N ASP A 228 0.44 -6.80 -6.18
CA ASP A 228 -0.67 -5.92 -6.46
C ASP A 228 -1.66 -6.68 -7.34
N GLY A 229 -2.96 -6.49 -7.10
CA GLY A 229 -3.97 -7.22 -7.87
C GLY A 229 -3.89 -6.86 -9.35
N ASP A 230 -3.94 -7.86 -10.24
CA ASP A 230 -4.03 -7.61 -11.68
C ASP A 230 -5.28 -6.80 -12.01
N LEU A 231 -5.13 -5.84 -12.92
CA LEU A 231 -6.23 -5.00 -13.38
C LEU A 231 -7.22 -5.84 -14.19
N SER A 232 -8.39 -6.09 -13.62
CA SER A 232 -9.45 -6.81 -14.32
C SER A 232 -10.82 -6.31 -13.92
N VAL A 233 -11.77 -6.45 -14.85
CA VAL A 233 -13.16 -6.08 -14.63
C VAL A 233 -14.06 -7.19 -15.13
N ASP A 234 -14.76 -7.79 -14.17
CA ASP A 234 -15.80 -8.79 -14.37
C ASP A 234 -17.12 -8.24 -13.81
N ILE A 235 -17.73 -7.34 -14.58
CA ILE A 235 -19.08 -6.83 -14.29
C ILE A 235 -20.05 -7.68 -15.10
N PRO A 236 -20.95 -8.45 -14.46
CA PRO A 236 -21.99 -9.18 -15.17
C PRO A 236 -22.83 -8.19 -15.97
N ASN A 237 -22.95 -8.42 -17.28
CA ASN A 237 -23.91 -7.66 -18.08
C ASN A 237 -25.32 -8.03 -17.59
N PRO A 238 -26.14 -7.06 -17.16
CA PRO A 238 -27.52 -7.37 -16.79
C PRO A 238 -28.26 -7.95 -18.00
N PRO A 239 -29.19 -8.89 -17.78
CA PRO A 239 -29.96 -9.49 -18.86
C PRO A 239 -30.69 -8.41 -19.65
N GLN A 240 -30.70 -8.55 -20.98
CA GLN A 240 -31.45 -7.63 -21.83
C GLN A 240 -32.94 -7.65 -21.44
N PRO A 241 -33.61 -6.48 -21.46
CA PRO A 241 -35.04 -6.42 -21.21
C PRO A 241 -35.82 -7.37 -22.13
N ASN A 242 -36.83 -8.06 -21.57
CA ASN A 242 -37.79 -8.76 -22.40
C ASN A 242 -38.51 -7.77 -23.32
N PRO A 243 -38.81 -8.15 -24.58
CA PRO A 243 -39.70 -7.39 -25.43
C PRO A 243 -41.04 -7.10 -24.74
N PRO A 244 -41.74 -6.00 -25.06
CA PRO A 244 -43.01 -5.62 -24.44
C PRO A 244 -44.07 -6.74 -24.41
N GLN A 245 -43.99 -7.67 -25.38
CA GLN A 245 -44.92 -8.78 -25.55
C GLN A 245 -44.70 -9.93 -24.57
N THR A 246 -43.51 -10.04 -23.98
CA THR A 246 -43.11 -11.11 -23.05
C THR A 246 -42.68 -10.55 -21.69
N GLU A 247 -43.11 -9.33 -21.36
CA GLU A 247 -42.81 -8.71 -20.07
C GLU A 247 -43.48 -9.45 -18.90
N THR A 248 -42.67 -9.73 -17.89
CA THR A 248 -43.11 -10.19 -16.58
C THR A 248 -43.94 -9.10 -15.87
N GLU A 249 -44.73 -9.49 -14.86
CA GLU A 249 -45.55 -8.55 -14.11
C GLU A 249 -44.72 -7.46 -13.38
N GLU A 250 -43.51 -7.80 -12.93
CA GLU A 250 -42.57 -6.82 -12.37
C GLU A 250 -42.08 -5.81 -13.41
N GLU A 251 -41.82 -6.26 -14.64
CA GLU A 251 -41.40 -5.39 -15.75
C GLU A 251 -42.53 -4.44 -16.17
N LYS A 252 -43.79 -4.89 -16.15
CA LYS A 252 -44.95 -4.04 -16.41
C LYS A 252 -45.12 -2.96 -15.35
N GLN A 253 -44.96 -3.30 -14.07
CA GLN A 253 -44.98 -2.31 -12.99
C GLN A 253 -43.84 -1.30 -13.12
N PHE A 254 -42.65 -1.77 -13.49
CA PHE A 254 -41.49 -0.90 -13.72
C PHE A 254 -41.67 0.01 -14.94
N ARG A 255 -42.30 -0.49 -16.02
CA ARG A 255 -42.69 0.32 -17.19
C ARG A 255 -43.72 1.39 -16.83
N GLY A 256 -44.67 1.08 -15.97
CA GLY A 256 -45.61 2.06 -15.43
C GLY A 256 -44.92 3.16 -14.63
N LEU A 257 -43.92 2.79 -13.80
CA LEU A 257 -43.09 3.75 -13.08
C LEU A 257 -42.29 4.63 -14.06
N PHE A 258 -41.63 4.03 -15.05
CA PHE A 258 -40.88 4.75 -16.07
C PHE A 258 -41.75 5.77 -16.82
N GLN A 259 -42.96 5.39 -17.24
CA GLN A 259 -43.88 6.30 -17.93
C GLN A 259 -44.33 7.48 -17.06
N GLN A 260 -44.44 7.30 -15.74
CA GLN A 260 -44.73 8.40 -14.81
C GLN A 260 -43.54 9.36 -14.68
N ILE A 261 -42.32 8.88 -14.89
CA ILE A 261 -41.09 9.64 -14.72
C ILE A 261 -40.71 10.37 -16.01
N ALA A 262 -40.74 9.65 -17.14
CA ALA A 262 -40.25 10.07 -18.45
C ALA A 262 -41.21 10.98 -19.23
N GLY A 263 -42.27 11.46 -18.57
CA GLY A 263 -43.20 12.43 -19.15
C GLY A 263 -43.79 12.05 -20.51
N ALA A 264 -43.91 13.05 -21.38
CA ALA A 264 -44.56 12.93 -22.69
C ALA A 264 -43.60 12.50 -23.81
N ASP A 265 -42.30 12.69 -23.62
CA ASP A 265 -41.22 12.34 -24.54
C ASP A 265 -40.74 10.89 -24.36
N LEU A 266 -41.18 10.19 -23.31
CA LEU A 266 -40.83 8.80 -23.02
C LEU A 266 -39.32 8.57 -22.86
N GLU A 267 -38.60 9.62 -22.48
CA GLU A 267 -37.17 9.62 -22.21
C GLU A 267 -36.91 10.28 -20.86
N VAL A 268 -35.97 9.74 -20.08
CA VAL A 268 -35.65 10.28 -18.75
C VAL A 268 -34.50 11.27 -18.84
N SER A 269 -34.76 12.51 -18.44
CA SER A 269 -33.76 13.58 -18.33
C SER A 269 -32.92 13.48 -17.04
N PRO A 270 -31.76 14.16 -16.96
CA PRO A 270 -30.95 14.20 -15.74
C PRO A 270 -31.72 14.68 -14.50
N GLN A 271 -32.62 15.65 -14.65
CA GLN A 271 -33.40 16.22 -13.55
C GLN A 271 -34.47 15.24 -13.06
N GLU A 272 -35.16 14.55 -13.97
CA GLU A 272 -36.14 13.52 -13.63
C GLU A 272 -35.46 12.33 -12.97
N LEU A 273 -34.29 11.92 -13.47
CA LEU A 273 -33.46 10.89 -12.87
C LEU A 273 -33.09 11.26 -11.43
N GLN A 274 -32.58 12.48 -11.20
CA GLN A 274 -32.21 12.96 -9.87
C GLN A 274 -33.39 12.89 -8.89
N TYR A 275 -34.56 13.37 -9.30
CA TYR A 275 -35.76 13.36 -8.47
C TYR A 275 -36.13 11.93 -8.03
N VAL A 276 -36.16 10.99 -8.98
CA VAL A 276 -36.54 9.60 -8.71
C VAL A 276 -35.53 8.90 -7.83
N LEU A 277 -34.24 9.06 -8.14
CA LEU A 277 -33.18 8.40 -7.37
C LEU A 277 -33.16 8.90 -5.92
N ASN A 278 -33.28 10.22 -5.71
CA ASN A 278 -33.37 10.76 -4.36
C ASN A 278 -34.65 10.33 -3.62
N ALA A 279 -35.77 10.19 -4.33
CA ALA A 279 -36.99 9.63 -3.74
C ALA A 279 -36.83 8.17 -3.30
N VAL A 280 -36.08 7.37 -4.05
CA VAL A 280 -35.74 5.98 -3.67
C VAL A 280 -34.79 5.95 -2.49
N LEU A 281 -33.70 6.71 -2.52
CA LEU A 281 -32.71 6.74 -1.45
C LEU A 281 -33.33 7.15 -0.11
N ARG A 282 -34.23 8.15 -0.11
CA ARG A 282 -34.98 8.55 1.09
C ARG A 282 -35.90 7.45 1.64
N ARG A 283 -36.38 6.54 0.79
CA ARG A 283 -37.23 5.39 1.18
C ARG A 283 -36.42 4.20 1.67
N THR A 284 -35.14 4.11 1.34
CA THR A 284 -34.22 3.10 1.84
C THR A 284 -33.96 3.37 3.33
N LYS A 285 -34.92 2.97 4.16
CA LYS A 285 -34.84 3.05 5.62
C LYS A 285 -33.62 2.26 6.07
N ASN A 286 -32.56 2.97 6.48
CA ASN A 286 -31.57 2.57 7.50
C ASN A 286 -30.28 3.41 7.46
N ILE A 287 -30.09 4.31 6.48
CA ILE A 287 -28.83 5.05 6.31
C ILE A 287 -29.11 6.49 5.87
N ASN A 288 -28.36 7.46 6.42
CA ASN A 288 -28.45 8.88 6.08
C ASN A 288 -27.67 9.19 4.79
N ILE A 289 -28.14 8.63 3.67
CA ILE A 289 -27.51 8.82 2.37
C ILE A 289 -27.76 10.25 1.89
N LYS A 290 -26.67 10.98 1.59
CA LYS A 290 -26.72 12.31 0.99
C LYS A 290 -27.40 12.24 -0.39
N GLU A 291 -28.10 13.31 -0.74
CA GLU A 291 -28.77 13.39 -2.04
C GLU A 291 -27.78 13.37 -3.19
N LEU A 292 -28.13 12.63 -4.25
CA LEU A 292 -27.33 12.56 -5.47
C LEU A 292 -27.30 13.91 -6.15
N SER A 293 -26.12 14.27 -6.64
CA SER A 293 -25.93 15.48 -7.42
C SER A 293 -26.47 15.34 -8.84
N ILE A 294 -26.81 16.47 -9.46
CA ILE A 294 -27.20 16.49 -10.88
C ILE A 294 -26.04 16.04 -11.78
N GLN A 295 -24.79 16.29 -11.35
CA GLN A 295 -23.59 15.85 -12.05
C GLN A 295 -23.50 14.33 -12.12
N THR A 296 -23.84 13.63 -11.02
CA THR A 296 -23.93 12.17 -11.01
C THR A 296 -24.95 11.68 -12.02
N CYS A 297 -26.09 12.34 -12.13
CA CYS A 297 -27.13 12.00 -13.11
C CYS A 297 -26.63 12.20 -14.55
N HIS A 298 -25.87 13.26 -14.83
CA HIS A 298 -25.21 13.44 -16.13
C HIS A 298 -24.20 12.32 -16.43
N ASN A 299 -23.39 11.94 -15.45
CA ASN A 299 -22.41 10.85 -15.61
C ASN A 299 -23.08 9.49 -15.84
N ILE A 300 -24.19 9.22 -15.13
CA ILE A 300 -25.02 8.02 -15.34
C ILE A 300 -25.51 7.97 -16.79
N ILE A 301 -26.11 9.05 -17.26
CA ILE A 301 -26.67 9.11 -18.62
C ILE A 301 -25.57 8.90 -19.64
N SER A 302 -24.41 9.55 -19.47
CA SER A 302 -23.27 9.39 -20.37
C SER A 302 -22.72 7.95 -20.45
N LEU A 303 -22.89 7.12 -19.42
CA LEU A 303 -22.47 5.70 -19.43
C LEU A 303 -23.44 4.79 -20.20
N LEU A 304 -24.71 5.19 -20.30
CA LEU A 304 -25.80 4.32 -20.74
C LEU A 304 -26.39 4.73 -22.08
N ASP A 305 -26.34 6.02 -22.40
CA ASP A 305 -26.87 6.61 -23.62
C ASP A 305 -26.01 6.20 -24.81
N ALA A 306 -26.34 5.05 -25.39
CA ALA A 306 -25.61 4.50 -26.53
C ALA A 306 -25.86 5.30 -27.82
N GLY A 307 -26.92 6.10 -27.87
CA GLY A 307 -27.29 6.89 -29.04
C GLY A 307 -26.94 8.39 -28.97
N GLY A 308 -26.40 8.86 -27.84
CA GLY A 308 -25.88 10.22 -27.68
C GLY A 308 -26.96 11.31 -27.64
N HIS A 309 -28.18 10.96 -27.24
CA HIS A 309 -29.34 11.85 -27.20
C HIS A 309 -29.38 12.73 -25.92
N GLY A 310 -28.57 12.40 -24.92
CA GLY A 310 -28.51 13.06 -23.61
C GLY A 310 -29.64 12.67 -22.65
N LYS A 311 -30.41 11.62 -22.96
CA LYS A 311 -31.53 11.10 -22.17
C LYS A 311 -31.60 9.57 -22.26
N LEU A 312 -32.33 8.95 -21.35
CA LEU A 312 -32.45 7.49 -21.28
C LEU A 312 -33.80 6.97 -21.76
N GLY A 313 -33.76 6.03 -22.70
CA GLY A 313 -34.91 5.21 -23.05
C GLY A 313 -35.23 4.14 -21.99
N PHE A 314 -36.36 3.45 -22.14
CA PHE A 314 -36.81 2.44 -21.17
C PHE A 314 -35.80 1.30 -20.98
N GLU A 315 -35.22 0.80 -22.07
CA GLU A 315 -34.27 -0.31 -22.01
C GLU A 315 -32.99 0.05 -21.25
N GLU A 316 -32.43 1.23 -21.56
CA GLU A 316 -31.25 1.79 -20.91
C GLU A 316 -31.52 2.08 -19.43
N PHE A 317 -32.67 2.68 -19.12
CA PHE A 317 -33.08 2.98 -17.75
C PHE A 317 -33.25 1.70 -16.91
N LYS A 318 -33.79 0.63 -17.49
CA LYS A 318 -33.95 -0.65 -16.79
C LYS A 318 -32.62 -1.35 -16.52
N VAL A 319 -31.72 -1.35 -17.49
CA VAL A 319 -30.34 -1.84 -17.33
C VAL A 319 -29.65 -1.11 -16.19
N PHE A 320 -29.76 0.22 -16.17
CA PHE A 320 -29.23 1.05 -15.10
C PHE A 320 -29.85 0.74 -13.74
N TRP A 321 -31.17 0.61 -13.67
CA TRP A 321 -31.86 0.38 -12.41
C TRP A 321 -31.43 -0.92 -11.73
N ASN A 322 -31.20 -1.98 -12.53
CA ASN A 322 -30.68 -3.23 -12.01
C ASN A 322 -29.24 -3.09 -11.49
N LYS A 323 -28.37 -2.35 -12.20
CA LYS A 323 -27.03 -2.03 -11.72
C LYS A 323 -27.08 -1.23 -10.41
N LEU A 324 -27.93 -0.20 -10.36
CA LEU A 324 -28.09 0.65 -9.19
C LEU A 324 -28.54 -0.16 -7.97
N LYS A 325 -29.51 -1.08 -8.10
CA LYS A 325 -29.90 -1.97 -7.00
C LYS A 325 -28.72 -2.79 -6.48
N THR A 326 -27.91 -3.34 -7.36
CA THR A 326 -26.69 -4.08 -6.99
C THR A 326 -25.70 -3.18 -6.27
N TRP A 327 -25.43 -1.99 -6.80
CA TRP A 327 -24.49 -1.04 -6.19
C TRP A 327 -24.95 -0.51 -4.84
N ILE A 328 -26.26 -0.24 -4.68
CA ILE A 328 -26.86 0.06 -3.36
C ILE A 328 -26.65 -1.13 -2.42
N GLY A 329 -26.93 -2.36 -2.87
CA GLY A 329 -26.73 -3.56 -2.07
C GLY A 329 -25.28 -3.73 -1.59
N ILE A 330 -24.31 -3.49 -2.48
CA ILE A 330 -22.88 -3.52 -2.15
C ILE A 330 -22.53 -2.43 -1.13
N PHE A 331 -22.95 -1.18 -1.38
CA PHE A 331 -22.68 -0.08 -0.46
C PHE A 331 -23.21 -0.38 0.95
N LEU A 332 -24.47 -0.83 1.06
CA LEU A 332 -25.09 -1.18 2.33
C LEU A 332 -24.43 -2.39 3.03
N GLN A 333 -23.80 -3.29 2.27
CA GLN A 333 -23.10 -4.45 2.82
C GLN A 333 -21.75 -4.06 3.43
N TYR A 334 -21.07 -3.08 2.84
CA TYR A 334 -19.72 -2.65 3.25
C TYR A 334 -19.71 -1.40 4.14
N ASP A 335 -20.83 -0.67 4.25
CA ASP A 335 -21.08 0.34 5.31
C ASP A 335 -21.41 -0.37 6.64
N LEU A 336 -20.37 -0.96 7.27
CA LEU A 336 -20.52 -1.81 8.45
C LEU A 336 -21.03 -1.04 9.67
N ASP A 337 -20.66 0.24 9.79
CA ASP A 337 -21.06 1.11 10.89
C ASP A 337 -22.37 1.86 10.62
N LYS A 338 -22.95 1.70 9.42
CA LYS A 338 -24.18 2.36 8.96
C LYS A 338 -24.09 3.87 9.06
N SER A 339 -22.89 4.42 8.90
CA SER A 339 -22.63 5.85 8.94
C SER A 339 -23.24 6.58 7.74
N GLY A 340 -23.49 5.87 6.64
CA GLY A 340 -23.83 6.44 5.34
C GLY A 340 -22.63 6.87 4.52
N THR A 341 -21.44 6.48 4.97
CA THR A 341 -20.17 6.67 4.29
C THR A 341 -19.36 5.39 4.35
N MET A 342 -18.46 5.19 3.39
CA MET A 342 -17.50 4.09 3.44
C MET A 342 -16.10 4.65 3.63
N SER A 343 -15.35 4.01 4.51
CA SER A 343 -13.93 4.24 4.60
C SER A 343 -13.25 3.78 3.30
N SER A 344 -12.12 4.36 3.00
CA SER A 344 -11.25 3.96 1.90
C SER A 344 -10.80 2.48 1.93
N TYR A 345 -10.80 1.84 3.12
CA TYR A 345 -10.53 0.39 3.26
C TYR A 345 -11.75 -0.46 2.84
N GLU A 346 -12.96 -0.04 3.21
CA GLU A 346 -14.21 -0.67 2.78
C GLU A 346 -14.43 -0.50 1.28
N LEU A 347 -14.06 0.66 0.72
CA LEU A 347 -14.11 0.92 -0.71
C LEU A 347 -13.36 -0.15 -1.52
N ARG A 348 -12.16 -0.55 -1.08
CA ARG A 348 -11.37 -1.60 -1.76
C ARG A 348 -12.15 -2.92 -1.85
N LEU A 349 -12.85 -3.30 -0.78
CA LEU A 349 -13.67 -4.51 -0.75
C LEU A 349 -14.95 -4.34 -1.58
N ALA A 350 -15.59 -3.18 -1.51
CA ALA A 350 -16.79 -2.84 -2.28
C ALA A 350 -16.52 -2.86 -3.79
N LEU A 351 -15.39 -2.29 -4.24
CA LEU A 351 -14.96 -2.32 -5.64
C LEU A 351 -14.72 -3.75 -6.12
N LYS A 352 -14.07 -4.59 -5.30
CA LYS A 352 -13.88 -6.01 -5.62
C LYS A 352 -15.21 -6.76 -5.72
N ALA A 353 -16.16 -6.48 -4.83
CA ALA A 353 -17.50 -7.07 -4.88
C ALA A 353 -18.33 -6.56 -6.07
N ALA A 354 -18.07 -5.34 -6.54
CA ALA A 354 -18.65 -4.77 -7.75
C ALA A 354 -18.02 -5.32 -9.04
N GLY A 355 -16.99 -6.18 -8.93
CA GLY A 355 -16.33 -6.82 -10.07
C GLY A 355 -15.07 -6.10 -10.55
N PHE A 356 -14.59 -5.07 -9.82
CA PHE A 356 -13.37 -4.35 -10.16
C PHE A 356 -12.19 -4.86 -9.34
N GLN A 357 -11.19 -5.43 -10.00
CA GLN A 357 -9.89 -5.70 -9.41
C GLN A 357 -8.92 -4.61 -9.86
N LEU A 358 -8.51 -3.78 -8.89
CA LEU A 358 -7.68 -2.61 -9.13
C LEU A 358 -6.36 -2.71 -8.37
N ASN A 359 -5.33 -2.12 -8.95
CA ASN A 359 -4.03 -2.02 -8.33
C ASN A 359 -3.99 -0.89 -7.27
N ASN A 360 -2.98 -0.90 -6.39
CA ASN A 360 -2.82 0.05 -5.30
C ASN A 360 -2.74 1.50 -5.79
N ILE A 361 -2.09 1.73 -6.93
CA ILE A 361 -1.93 3.07 -7.53
C ILE A 361 -3.30 3.65 -7.91
N ILE A 362 -4.14 2.88 -8.60
CA ILE A 362 -5.48 3.32 -8.99
C ILE A 362 -6.37 3.50 -7.76
N LEU A 363 -6.28 2.62 -6.77
CA LEU A 363 -7.01 2.78 -5.52
C LEU A 363 -6.61 4.05 -4.76
N GLN A 364 -5.32 4.38 -4.73
CA GLN A 364 -4.85 5.66 -4.16
C GLN A 364 -5.45 6.86 -4.92
N LEU A 365 -5.46 6.83 -6.25
CA LEU A 365 -6.06 7.90 -7.07
C LEU A 365 -7.58 8.04 -6.83
N ILE A 366 -8.28 6.92 -6.66
CA ILE A 366 -9.71 6.93 -6.33
C ILE A 366 -9.94 7.59 -4.97
N VAL A 367 -9.20 7.17 -3.95
CA VAL A 367 -9.33 7.74 -2.59
C VAL A 367 -9.01 9.24 -2.61
N LEU A 368 -7.94 9.66 -3.29
CA LEU A 368 -7.58 11.08 -3.41
C LEU A 368 -8.62 11.93 -4.15
N ARG A 369 -9.42 11.31 -5.02
CA ARG A 369 -10.40 12.03 -5.85
C ARG A 369 -11.78 12.10 -5.22
N TYR A 370 -12.20 11.03 -4.54
CA TYR A 370 -13.58 10.84 -4.10
C TYR A 370 -13.75 10.79 -2.58
N ALA A 371 -12.68 10.63 -1.82
CA ALA A 371 -12.77 10.68 -0.36
C ALA A 371 -12.71 12.12 0.14
N ASP A 372 -13.43 12.38 1.23
CA ASP A 372 -13.41 13.66 1.93
C ASP A 372 -12.15 13.84 2.80
N ASP A 373 -12.05 14.95 3.53
CA ASP A 373 -10.93 15.25 4.44
C ASP A 373 -10.75 14.19 5.56
N SER A 374 -11.79 13.41 5.82
CA SER A 374 -11.81 12.30 6.79
C SER A 374 -11.55 10.94 6.14
N TYR A 375 -11.22 10.91 4.84
CA TYR A 375 -11.04 9.71 4.01
C TYR A 375 -12.30 8.82 3.96
N GLN A 376 -13.46 9.45 4.04
CA GLN A 376 -14.77 8.83 3.92
C GLN A 376 -15.36 9.13 2.54
N ILE A 377 -16.09 8.17 1.98
CA ILE A 377 -16.70 8.25 0.66
C ILE A 377 -18.20 8.10 0.82
N ASP A 378 -18.96 9.12 0.44
CA ASP A 378 -20.42 9.04 0.44
C ASP A 378 -20.95 8.25 -0.76
N PHE A 379 -22.24 7.95 -0.76
CA PHE A 379 -22.85 7.15 -1.83
C PHE A 379 -22.80 7.84 -3.21
N ASP A 380 -22.87 9.18 -3.25
CA ASP A 380 -22.81 9.94 -4.52
C ASP A 380 -21.42 9.80 -5.15
N ASP A 381 -20.38 9.97 -4.34
CA ASP A 381 -18.98 9.81 -4.77
C ASP A 381 -18.64 8.35 -5.13
N PHE A 382 -19.16 7.38 -4.37
CA PHE A 382 -19.04 5.95 -4.71
C PHE A 382 -19.68 5.63 -6.07
N LEU A 383 -20.89 6.13 -6.32
CA LEU A 383 -21.60 5.90 -7.57
C LEU A 383 -20.86 6.52 -8.76
N ASN A 384 -20.38 7.77 -8.61
CA ASN A 384 -19.55 8.42 -9.61
C ASN A 384 -18.27 7.63 -9.90
N CYS A 385 -17.59 7.12 -8.87
CA CYS A 385 -16.41 6.29 -9.03
C CYS A 385 -16.69 5.04 -9.88
N LEU A 386 -17.75 4.28 -9.56
CA LEU A 386 -18.11 3.06 -10.27
C LEU A 386 -18.45 3.34 -11.74
N ILE A 387 -19.22 4.39 -12.01
CA ILE A 387 -19.63 4.77 -13.36
C ILE A 387 -18.42 5.12 -14.21
N ARG A 388 -17.51 5.93 -13.66
CA ARG A 388 -16.30 6.36 -14.38
C ARG A 388 -15.34 5.21 -14.63
N LEU A 389 -15.17 4.31 -13.65
CA LEU A 389 -14.40 3.09 -13.85
C LEU A 389 -15.03 2.22 -14.94
N GLU A 390 -16.34 1.96 -14.88
CA GLU A 390 -17.03 1.16 -15.90
C GLU A 390 -16.87 1.78 -17.30
N ASN A 391 -17.04 3.09 -17.44
CA ASN A 391 -16.83 3.82 -18.69
C ASN A 391 -15.39 3.67 -19.20
N ALA A 392 -14.39 3.90 -18.35
CA ALA A 392 -12.99 3.77 -18.72
C ALA A 392 -12.65 2.36 -19.22
N PHE A 393 -13.13 1.32 -18.52
CA PHE A 393 -12.90 -0.07 -18.92
C PHE A 393 -13.66 -0.44 -20.20
N LYS A 394 -14.89 0.04 -20.39
CA LYS A 394 -15.67 -0.18 -21.63
C LYS A 394 -14.97 0.44 -22.83
N ILE A 395 -14.55 1.70 -22.72
CA ILE A 395 -13.85 2.43 -23.77
C ILE A 395 -12.52 1.73 -24.10
N PHE A 396 -11.74 1.36 -23.08
CA PHE A 396 -10.46 0.68 -23.30
C PHE A 396 -10.67 -0.64 -24.05
N LYS A 397 -11.62 -1.49 -23.60
CA LYS A 397 -11.95 -2.76 -24.28
C LYS A 397 -12.46 -2.56 -25.71
N ALA A 398 -13.17 -1.47 -25.99
CA ALA A 398 -13.65 -1.17 -27.34
C ALA A 398 -12.51 -0.76 -28.29
N LEU A 399 -11.45 -0.14 -27.76
CA LEU A 399 -10.28 0.30 -28.52
C LEU A 399 -9.20 -0.79 -28.62
N ASP A 400 -9.06 -1.65 -27.61
CA ASP A 400 -8.12 -2.77 -27.58
C ASP A 400 -8.65 -3.99 -28.35
N LYS A 401 -8.66 -3.90 -29.68
CA LYS A 401 -9.19 -4.96 -30.56
C LYS A 401 -8.34 -6.22 -30.59
N ASP A 402 -7.05 -6.10 -30.29
CA ASP A 402 -6.08 -7.19 -30.39
C ASP A 402 -5.75 -7.80 -29.02
N ASN A 403 -6.39 -7.34 -27.95
CA ASN A 403 -6.11 -7.72 -26.56
C ASN A 403 -4.62 -7.59 -26.21
N ALA A 404 -4.03 -6.50 -26.70
CA ALA A 404 -2.60 -6.22 -26.61
C ALA A 404 -2.22 -5.56 -25.26
N GLU A 405 -3.20 -5.32 -24.39
CA GLU A 405 -3.06 -4.57 -23.13
C GLU A 405 -2.54 -3.13 -23.34
N ALA A 406 -2.64 -2.62 -24.56
CA ALA A 406 -2.19 -1.30 -24.96
C ALA A 406 -3.05 -0.76 -26.11
N ILE A 407 -3.35 0.54 -26.06
CA ILE A 407 -4.08 1.26 -27.11
C ILE A 407 -3.23 2.39 -27.69
N SER A 408 -3.36 2.64 -28.98
CA SER A 408 -2.77 3.80 -29.65
C SER A 408 -3.88 4.78 -30.00
N VAL A 409 -3.79 6.00 -29.47
CA VAL A 409 -4.77 7.07 -29.69
C VAL A 409 -4.06 8.35 -30.12
N THR A 410 -4.68 9.10 -31.02
CA THR A 410 -4.22 10.45 -31.38
C THR A 410 -4.46 11.44 -30.26
N HIS A 411 -3.82 12.61 -30.33
CA HIS A 411 -4.03 13.67 -29.33
C HIS A 411 -5.50 14.10 -29.22
N ALA A 412 -6.22 14.24 -30.34
CA ALA A 412 -7.62 14.63 -30.33
C ALA A 412 -8.52 13.55 -29.73
N GLU A 413 -8.27 12.27 -30.06
CA GLU A 413 -8.99 11.14 -29.47
C GLU A 413 -8.74 11.07 -27.96
N PHE A 414 -7.49 11.20 -27.51
CA PHE A 414 -7.16 11.21 -26.08
C PHE A 414 -7.92 12.30 -25.32
N ILE A 415 -7.95 13.53 -25.82
CA ILE A 415 -8.69 14.63 -25.18
C ILE A 415 -10.20 14.33 -25.17
N THR A 416 -10.74 13.77 -26.25
CA THR A 416 -12.16 13.40 -26.32
C THR A 416 -12.51 12.32 -25.29
N LEU A 417 -11.65 11.30 -25.15
CA LEU A 417 -11.81 10.25 -24.14
C LEU A 417 -11.74 10.81 -22.73
N ALA A 418 -10.76 11.68 -22.44
CA ALA A 418 -10.59 12.27 -21.12
C ALA A 418 -11.76 13.20 -20.70
N MET A 419 -12.50 13.76 -21.66
CA MET A 419 -13.68 14.59 -21.40
C MET A 419 -14.98 13.78 -21.27
N ASN A 420 -15.05 12.58 -21.87
CA ASN A 420 -16.22 11.69 -21.82
C ASN A 420 -16.16 10.67 -20.67
N ILE A 421 -15.02 10.54 -19.98
CA ILE A 421 -14.80 9.69 -18.79
C ILE A 421 -14.84 10.55 -17.53
#